data_AF-A0A7W1H9G3-F1
#
_entry.id   AF-A0A7W1H9G3-F1
#
_cell.length_a   1.000
_cell.length_b   1.000
_cell.length_c   1.000
_cell.angle_alpha   90.00
_cell.angle_beta   90.00
_cell.angle_gamma   90.00
#
_symmetry.space_group_name_H-M   'P 1'
#
loop_
_entity.id
_entity.type
_entity.pdbx_description
1 polymer ?
#
loop_
_entity_poly.entity_id
_entity_poly.type
_entity_poly.pdbx_seq_one_letter_code
_entity_poly.pdbx_strand_id
1 'polypeptide(L)'
;MRAGRVEVAVFTLAVLLAGAASALVVPPGQTPDEGLCFLRAYHVADGHHVPETFDGWGGGRFPPGVVRIVVAPHRMADHPEEKFTAADWRELAALDAGGELRVFTYFTAAPYTCVPFLPQAAGIRVARALGGGPLAAFYAGRVANLLFGTALVALSLAVAPAGRRFLGLVALSPMTIHLLGSHAPEVGVIGAALLIPAVVLRLTLADRRAAWWEVGVLVLAAAWVGASKPPYLPLAALVLAVPAARFGGRVG
;
A
#
# COMPACT_ATOMS: atom_id res chain seq x y z
N MET A 1 -8.42 -22.51 -20.11
CA MET A 1 -8.98 -21.87 -18.89
C MET A 1 -8.39 -22.37 -17.57
N ARG A 2 -8.11 -23.67 -17.36
CA ARG A 2 -7.52 -24.18 -16.11
C ARG A 2 -6.11 -23.66 -15.81
N ALA A 3 -5.22 -23.64 -16.80
CA ALA A 3 -3.84 -23.17 -16.62
C ALA A 3 -3.75 -21.71 -16.12
N GLY A 4 -4.56 -20.80 -16.67
CA GLY A 4 -4.58 -19.40 -16.22
C GLY A 4 -5.06 -19.22 -14.78
N ARG A 5 -6.00 -20.04 -14.29
CA ARG A 5 -6.44 -20.00 -12.88
C ARG A 5 -5.34 -20.47 -11.93
N VAL A 6 -4.58 -21.49 -12.33
CA VAL A 6 -3.43 -21.99 -11.55
C VAL A 6 -2.35 -20.92 -11.48
N GLU A 7 -2.01 -20.26 -12.60
CA GLU A 7 -1.01 -19.17 -12.60
C GLU A 7 -1.42 -18.03 -11.66
N VAL A 8 -2.69 -17.58 -11.72
CA VAL A 8 -3.20 -16.53 -10.82
C VAL A 8 -3.05 -16.96 -9.35
N ALA A 9 -3.47 -18.17 -9.00
CA ALA A 9 -3.41 -18.67 -7.63
C ALA A 9 -1.96 -18.78 -7.12
N VAL A 10 -1.06 -19.33 -7.94
CA VAL A 10 0.36 -19.52 -7.59
C VAL A 10 1.05 -18.17 -7.34
N PHE A 11 0.94 -17.21 -8.28
CA PHE A 11 1.58 -15.91 -8.12
C PHE A 11 0.97 -15.12 -6.96
N THR A 12 -0.37 -15.15 -6.80
CA THR A 12 -1.03 -14.46 -5.68
C THR A 12 -0.58 -15.02 -4.33
N LEU A 13 -0.53 -16.36 -4.21
CA LEU A 13 -0.07 -17.00 -2.98
C LEU A 13 1.42 -16.70 -2.71
N ALA A 14 2.26 -16.75 -3.73
CA ALA A 14 3.68 -16.43 -3.60
C ALA A 14 3.90 -14.97 -3.14
N VAL A 15 3.17 -14.01 -3.71
CA VAL A 15 3.21 -12.60 -3.30
C VAL A 15 2.75 -12.43 -1.86
N LEU A 16 1.64 -13.09 -1.48
CA LEU A 16 1.11 -13.02 -0.13
C LEU A 16 2.10 -13.59 0.90
N LEU A 17 2.66 -14.77 0.64
CA LEU A 17 3.59 -15.43 1.56
C LEU A 17 4.92 -14.68 1.68
N ALA A 18 5.50 -14.24 0.54
CA ALA A 18 6.75 -13.49 0.54
C ALA A 18 6.56 -12.11 1.18
N GLY A 19 5.43 -11.43 0.91
CA GLY A 19 5.09 -10.16 1.54
C GLY A 19 4.83 -10.29 3.03
N ALA A 20 4.16 -11.36 3.47
CA ALA A 20 3.96 -11.65 4.89
C ALA A 20 5.29 -11.94 5.60
N ALA A 21 6.18 -12.70 4.96
CA ALA A 21 7.53 -12.91 5.48
C ALA A 21 8.29 -11.59 5.60
N SER A 22 8.26 -10.72 4.58
CA SER A 22 8.87 -9.38 4.65
C SER A 22 8.26 -8.54 5.77
N ALA A 23 6.94 -8.55 5.93
CA ALA A 23 6.24 -7.77 6.95
C ALA A 23 6.58 -8.22 8.38
N LEU A 24 6.83 -9.51 8.60
CA LEU A 24 7.11 -10.08 9.92
C LEU A 24 8.59 -10.09 10.29
N VAL A 25 9.48 -10.31 9.32
CA VAL A 25 10.93 -10.40 9.53
C VAL A 25 11.55 -9.03 9.79
N VAL A 26 11.07 -7.99 9.08
CA VAL A 26 11.61 -6.64 9.22
C VAL A 26 11.03 -6.01 10.49
N PRO A 27 11.85 -5.63 11.49
CA PRO A 27 11.33 -4.97 12.68
C PRO A 27 10.67 -3.60 12.35
N PRO A 28 9.84 -3.05 13.25
CA PRO A 28 9.27 -1.72 13.06
C PRO A 28 10.37 -0.67 12.85
N GLY A 29 10.15 0.27 11.91
CA GLY A 29 11.05 1.40 11.70
C GLY A 29 12.37 1.09 10.99
N GLN A 30 12.59 -0.13 10.52
CA GLN A 30 13.80 -0.51 9.75
C GLN A 30 13.62 -0.40 8.23
N THR A 31 12.39 -0.20 7.74
CA THR A 31 12.16 0.17 6.34
C THR A 31 12.30 1.69 6.19
N PRO A 32 13.03 2.19 5.17
CA PRO A 32 13.18 3.63 4.93
C PRO A 32 11.82 4.34 4.90
N ASP A 33 11.72 5.48 5.60
CA ASP A 33 10.53 6.34 5.72
C ASP A 33 9.25 5.67 6.28
N GLU A 34 9.31 4.39 6.65
CA GLU A 34 8.12 3.63 7.05
C GLU A 34 7.49 4.19 8.31
N GLY A 35 8.29 4.57 9.30
CA GLY A 35 7.79 5.12 10.55
C GLY A 35 6.95 6.38 10.31
N LEU A 36 7.41 7.27 9.43
CA LEU A 36 6.70 8.51 9.10
C LEU A 36 5.43 8.24 8.28
N CYS A 37 5.46 7.24 7.40
CA CYS A 37 4.27 6.77 6.68
C CYS A 37 3.24 6.11 7.62
N PHE A 38 3.69 5.37 8.62
CA PHE A 38 2.84 4.82 9.67
C PHE A 38 2.17 5.93 10.48
N LEU A 39 2.90 6.96 10.90
CA LEU A 39 2.32 8.11 11.60
C LEU A 39 1.25 8.78 10.73
N ARG A 40 1.49 8.95 9.43
CA ARG A 40 0.48 9.49 8.51
C ARG A 40 -0.75 8.59 8.41
N ALA A 41 -0.57 7.27 8.30
CA ALA A 41 -1.69 6.31 8.29
C ALA A 41 -2.47 6.32 9.60
N TYR A 42 -1.80 6.43 10.74
CA TYR A 42 -2.43 6.56 12.06
C TYR A 42 -3.24 7.85 12.15
N HIS A 43 -2.71 8.96 11.63
CA HIS A 43 -3.41 10.24 11.57
C HIS A 43 -4.70 10.15 10.75
N VAL A 44 -4.65 9.46 9.59
CA VAL A 44 -5.85 9.15 8.78
C VAL A 44 -6.81 8.23 9.53
N ALA A 45 -6.30 7.25 10.28
CA ALA A 45 -7.13 6.37 11.11
C ALA A 45 -7.91 7.13 12.20
N ASP A 46 -7.30 8.18 12.78
CA ASP A 46 -7.93 9.13 13.71
C ASP A 46 -8.94 10.08 13.03
N GLY A 47 -9.12 10.00 11.71
CA GLY A 47 -10.09 10.81 10.95
C GLY A 47 -9.52 12.07 10.32
N HIS A 48 -8.21 12.31 10.42
CA HIS A 48 -7.59 13.50 9.86
C HIS A 48 -7.14 13.29 8.41
N HIS A 49 -7.96 13.79 7.49
CA HIS A 49 -7.69 13.68 6.06
C HIS A 49 -6.59 14.63 5.56
N VAL A 50 -6.41 15.77 6.23
CA VAL A 50 -5.36 16.77 5.95
C VAL A 50 -4.36 16.76 7.10
N PRO A 51 -3.03 16.80 6.84
CA PRO A 51 -2.04 16.96 7.90
C PRO A 51 -2.26 18.25 8.70
N GLU A 52 -1.97 18.20 9.99
CA GLU A 52 -1.85 19.43 10.78
C GLU A 52 -0.56 20.15 10.39
N THR A 53 -0.50 21.46 10.61
CA THR A 53 0.71 22.25 10.40
C THR A 53 1.16 22.89 11.71
N PHE A 54 2.47 22.85 11.95
CA PHE A 54 3.10 23.56 13.06
C PHE A 54 4.41 24.14 12.55
N ASP A 55 4.61 25.45 12.76
CA ASP A 55 5.81 26.19 12.31
C ASP A 55 6.15 25.98 10.82
N GLY A 56 5.12 25.94 9.97
CA GLY A 56 5.27 25.74 8.52
C GLY A 56 5.50 24.29 8.07
N TRP A 57 5.64 23.34 9.00
CA TRP A 57 5.87 21.93 8.69
C TRP A 57 4.62 21.08 8.94
N GLY A 58 4.40 20.09 8.08
CA GLY A 58 3.28 19.17 8.16
C GLY A 58 3.51 18.02 9.16
N GLY A 59 2.49 17.69 9.94
CA GLY A 59 2.54 16.66 10.96
C GLY A 59 1.17 16.30 11.52
N GLY A 60 1.17 15.76 12.74
CA GLY A 60 -0.04 15.38 13.47
C GLY A 60 0.26 15.11 14.94
N ARG A 61 -0.80 14.99 15.75
CA ARG A 61 -0.68 14.76 17.20
C ARG A 61 -0.97 13.31 17.58
N PHE A 62 0.00 12.65 18.21
CA PHE A 62 -0.05 11.20 18.49
C PHE A 62 0.15 10.89 19.97
N PRO A 63 -0.40 9.77 20.48
CA PRO A 63 -0.03 9.27 21.80
C PRO A 63 1.47 8.95 21.85
N PRO A 64 2.17 9.20 22.97
CA PRO A 64 3.61 8.95 23.09
C PRO A 64 4.02 7.53 22.72
N GLY A 65 3.21 6.51 23.07
CA GLY A 65 3.47 5.12 22.69
C GLY A 65 3.49 4.88 21.18
N VAL A 66 2.65 5.60 20.41
CA VAL A 66 2.63 5.52 18.94
C VAL A 66 3.90 6.13 18.34
N VAL A 67 4.35 7.26 18.89
CA VAL A 67 5.62 7.90 18.47
C VAL A 67 6.81 7.01 18.83
N ARG A 68 6.79 6.36 20.00
CA ARG A 68 7.87 5.48 20.45
C ARG A 68 8.10 4.29 19.51
N ILE A 69 7.05 3.74 18.88
CA ILE A 69 7.17 2.66 17.88
C ILE A 69 8.10 3.05 16.73
N VAL A 70 8.08 4.31 16.31
CA VAL A 70 8.85 4.78 15.15
C VAL A 70 10.20 5.36 15.55
N VAL A 71 10.31 5.94 16.75
CA VAL A 71 11.55 6.57 17.22
C VAL A 71 12.52 5.56 17.84
N ALA A 72 12.04 4.60 18.63
CA ALA A 72 12.92 3.66 19.32
C ALA A 72 13.86 2.87 18.38
N PRO A 73 13.42 2.46 17.18
CA PRO A 73 14.28 1.75 16.22
C PRO A 73 15.34 2.65 15.54
N HIS A 74 15.21 3.99 15.57
CA HIS A 74 16.13 4.90 14.87
C HIS A 74 17.57 4.83 15.41
N ARG A 75 17.78 4.36 16.65
CA ARG A 75 19.13 4.10 17.18
C ARG A 75 19.96 3.18 16.29
N MET A 76 19.31 2.30 15.51
CA MET A 76 19.96 1.34 14.62
C MET A 76 20.25 1.89 13.22
N ALA A 77 19.77 3.09 12.88
CA ALA A 77 19.87 3.64 11.52
C ALA A 77 21.33 3.85 11.10
N ASP A 78 22.16 4.33 12.03
CA ASP A 78 23.58 4.63 11.80
C ASP A 78 24.52 3.70 12.61
N HIS A 79 23.96 2.70 13.29
CA HIS A 79 24.66 1.79 14.20
C HIS A 79 24.37 0.32 13.84
N PRO A 80 25.04 -0.24 12.81
CA PRO A 80 24.75 -1.59 12.32
C PRO A 80 25.05 -2.70 13.34
N GLU A 81 25.85 -2.42 14.36
CA GLU A 81 26.12 -3.27 15.52
C GLU A 81 24.90 -3.45 16.44
N GLU A 82 23.99 -2.48 16.46
CA GLU A 82 22.77 -2.57 17.26
C GLU A 82 21.73 -3.45 16.57
N LYS A 83 21.22 -4.44 17.31
CA LYS A 83 20.21 -5.39 16.81
C LYS A 83 18.94 -5.30 17.63
N PHE A 84 17.83 -5.61 16.98
CA PHE A 84 16.54 -5.73 17.63
C PHE A 84 16.53 -6.97 18.52
N THR A 85 16.36 -6.76 19.82
CA THR A 85 16.42 -7.81 20.85
C THR A 85 15.03 -8.26 21.27
N ALA A 86 14.95 -9.38 21.99
CA ALA A 86 13.70 -9.81 22.62
C ALA A 86 13.21 -8.81 23.68
N ALA A 87 14.10 -8.01 24.29
CA ALA A 87 13.71 -6.96 25.22
C ALA A 87 12.99 -5.82 24.48
N ASP A 88 13.49 -5.40 23.31
CA ASP A 88 12.84 -4.37 22.49
C ASP A 88 11.41 -4.78 22.10
N TRP A 89 11.21 -6.06 21.73
CA TRP A 89 9.87 -6.57 21.43
C TRP A 89 8.91 -6.47 22.62
N ARG A 90 9.38 -6.80 23.83
CA ARG A 90 8.56 -6.70 25.05
C ARG A 90 8.28 -5.24 25.40
N GLU A 91 9.25 -4.35 25.23
CA GLU A 91 9.07 -2.92 25.44
C GLU A 91 8.00 -2.38 24.50
N LEU A 92 8.12 -2.62 23.19
CA LEU A 92 7.15 -2.13 22.22
C LEU A 92 5.75 -2.73 22.43
N ALA A 93 5.66 -4.00 22.82
CA ALA A 93 4.40 -4.66 23.11
C ALA A 93 3.70 -4.12 24.37
N ALA A 94 4.47 -3.61 25.33
CA ALA A 94 3.96 -3.02 26.57
C ALA A 94 3.57 -1.54 26.43
N LEU A 95 3.81 -0.91 25.26
CA LEU A 95 3.44 0.48 25.04
C LEU A 95 1.91 0.65 25.08
N ASP A 96 1.48 1.66 25.82
CA ASP A 96 0.09 2.07 25.82
C ASP A 96 -0.19 3.04 24.66
N ALA A 97 -1.31 2.84 23.98
CA ALA A 97 -1.87 3.79 23.03
C ALA A 97 -2.77 4.83 23.74
N GLY A 98 -3.15 4.56 24.99
CA GLY A 98 -4.01 5.35 25.85
C GLY A 98 -3.28 6.45 26.60
N GLY A 99 -3.95 7.59 26.71
CA GLY A 99 -3.45 8.79 27.37
C GLY A 99 -3.99 10.05 26.72
N GLU A 100 -4.34 11.05 27.52
CA GLU A 100 -4.78 12.37 27.00
C GLU A 100 -3.62 13.14 26.35
N LEU A 101 -2.39 12.83 26.77
CA LEU A 101 -1.20 13.48 26.22
C LEU A 101 -1.02 13.10 24.75
N ARG A 102 -0.98 14.11 23.88
CA ARG A 102 -0.67 13.97 22.46
C ARG A 102 0.52 14.85 22.11
N VAL A 103 1.53 14.26 21.49
CA VAL A 103 2.76 14.96 21.08
C VAL A 103 2.67 15.25 19.59
N PHE A 104 2.98 16.48 19.19
CA PHE A 104 3.07 16.83 17.78
C PHE A 104 4.32 16.18 17.18
N THR A 105 4.18 15.52 16.02
CA THR A 105 5.30 14.89 15.31
C THR A 105 5.17 15.16 13.82
N TYR A 106 6.27 15.64 13.24
CA TYR A 106 6.37 15.87 11.79
C TYR A 106 6.48 14.55 11.05
N PHE A 107 5.97 14.50 9.82
CA PHE A 107 6.19 13.38 8.93
C PHE A 107 6.43 13.87 7.50
N THR A 108 7.42 13.27 6.84
CA THR A 108 7.76 13.55 5.42
C THR A 108 6.63 13.18 4.47
N ALA A 109 5.67 12.36 4.93
CA ALA A 109 4.47 11.98 4.22
C ALA A 109 3.39 13.08 4.15
N ALA A 110 3.63 14.28 4.68
CA ALA A 110 2.64 15.36 4.70
C ALA A 110 2.17 15.86 3.32
N PRO A 111 3.03 15.93 2.29
CA PRO A 111 2.60 16.33 0.95
C PRO A 111 1.64 15.33 0.29
N TYR A 112 1.58 14.08 0.79
CA TYR A 112 0.69 13.06 0.23
C TYR A 112 -0.75 13.27 0.71
N THR A 113 -1.70 12.96 -0.18
CA THR A 113 -3.11 12.90 0.19
C THR A 113 -3.37 11.76 1.19
N CYS A 114 -4.58 11.69 1.76
CA CYS A 114 -4.94 10.56 2.64
C CYS A 114 -5.19 9.24 1.89
N VAL A 115 -5.43 9.29 0.57
CA VAL A 115 -5.81 8.13 -0.26
C VAL A 115 -4.84 6.95 -0.16
N PRO A 116 -3.51 7.13 -0.36
CA PRO A 116 -2.57 6.01 -0.31
C PRO A 116 -2.48 5.34 1.08
N PHE A 117 -2.98 6.00 2.13
CA PHE A 117 -2.94 5.50 3.50
C PHE A 117 -4.26 4.85 3.97
N LEU A 118 -5.32 4.87 3.15
CA LEU A 118 -6.62 4.32 3.51
C LEU A 118 -6.57 2.82 3.87
N PRO A 119 -5.84 1.96 3.13
CA PRO A 119 -5.72 0.54 3.49
C PRO A 119 -5.08 0.34 4.87
N GLN A 120 -3.95 1.00 5.12
CA GLN A 120 -3.21 0.94 6.38
C GLN A 120 -4.05 1.49 7.52
N ALA A 121 -4.72 2.63 7.31
CA ALA A 121 -5.60 3.25 8.28
C ALA A 121 -6.77 2.33 8.67
N ALA A 122 -7.34 1.58 7.72
CA ALA A 122 -8.37 0.59 8.01
C ALA A 122 -7.84 -0.51 8.95
N GLY A 123 -6.65 -1.06 8.66
CA GLY A 123 -6.00 -2.03 9.54
C GLY A 123 -5.73 -1.49 10.95
N ILE A 124 -5.21 -0.26 11.04
CA ILE A 124 -4.95 0.43 12.32
C ILE A 124 -6.24 0.62 13.12
N ARG A 125 -7.33 1.05 12.47
CA ARG A 125 -8.64 1.22 13.13
C ARG A 125 -9.17 -0.10 13.68
N VAL A 126 -9.06 -1.19 12.91
CA VAL A 126 -9.49 -2.52 13.36
C VAL A 126 -8.68 -2.96 14.58
N ALA A 127 -7.35 -2.85 14.56
CA ALA A 127 -6.53 -3.22 15.71
C ALA A 127 -6.88 -2.43 16.97
N ARG A 128 -7.10 -1.12 16.84
CA ARG A 128 -7.46 -0.26 17.96
C ARG A 128 -8.87 -0.55 18.49
N ALA A 129 -9.83 -0.84 17.61
CA ALA A 129 -11.18 -1.23 18.01
C ALA A 129 -11.20 -2.54 18.81
N LEU A 130 -10.22 -3.42 18.56
CA LEU A 130 -10.01 -4.66 19.32
C LEU A 130 -9.19 -4.45 20.60
N GLY A 131 -8.88 -3.21 20.98
CA GLY A 131 -8.07 -2.89 22.16
C GLY A 131 -6.57 -3.13 21.97
N GLY A 132 -6.09 -3.28 20.73
CA GLY A 132 -4.67 -3.46 20.43
C GLY A 132 -3.85 -2.20 20.68
N GLY A 133 -2.69 -2.35 21.29
CA GLY A 133 -1.72 -1.27 21.52
C GLY A 133 -1.01 -0.79 20.23
N PRO A 134 -0.05 0.15 20.34
CA PRO A 134 0.65 0.75 19.21
C PRO A 134 1.33 -0.27 18.30
N LEU A 135 1.95 -1.31 18.86
CA LEU A 135 2.59 -2.38 18.10
C LEU A 135 1.58 -3.17 17.26
N ALA A 136 0.43 -3.51 17.85
CA ALA A 136 -0.64 -4.20 17.14
C ALA A 136 -1.20 -3.34 15.99
N ALA A 137 -1.39 -2.04 16.22
CA ALA A 137 -1.79 -1.10 15.18
C ALA A 137 -0.78 -1.03 14.03
N PHE A 138 0.53 -0.99 14.35
CA PHE A 138 1.59 -0.98 13.36
C PHE A 138 1.55 -2.22 12.45
N TYR A 139 1.48 -3.42 13.04
CA TYR A 139 1.42 -4.66 12.26
C TYR A 139 0.10 -4.82 11.50
N ALA A 140 -1.03 -4.42 12.08
CA ALA A 140 -2.31 -4.47 11.39
C ALA A 140 -2.33 -3.56 10.15
N GLY A 141 -1.68 -2.39 10.21
CA GLY A 141 -1.52 -1.53 9.04
C GLY A 141 -0.65 -2.16 7.95
N ARG A 142 0.48 -2.82 8.30
CA ARG A 142 1.29 -3.59 7.34
C ARG A 142 0.47 -4.70 6.68
N VAL A 143 -0.25 -5.49 7.48
CA VAL A 143 -1.09 -6.58 6.98
C VAL A 143 -2.18 -6.05 6.04
N ALA A 144 -2.84 -4.95 6.40
CA ALA A 144 -3.84 -4.35 5.54
C ALA A 144 -3.25 -3.83 4.22
N ASN A 145 -2.05 -3.24 4.24
CA ASN A 145 -1.33 -2.82 3.03
C ASN A 145 -1.02 -4.02 2.12
N LEU A 146 -0.47 -5.08 2.72
CA LEU A 146 -0.14 -6.33 2.02
C LEU A 146 -1.36 -6.95 1.37
N LEU A 147 -2.47 -7.07 2.11
CA LEU A 147 -3.72 -7.64 1.59
C LEU A 147 -4.28 -6.81 0.45
N PHE A 148 -4.28 -5.47 0.58
CA PHE A 148 -4.74 -4.56 -0.46
C PHE A 148 -3.90 -4.70 -1.74
N GLY A 149 -2.58 -4.62 -1.64
CA GLY A 149 -1.71 -4.75 -2.80
C GLY A 149 -1.75 -6.15 -3.42
N THR A 150 -1.82 -7.20 -2.60
CA THR A 150 -2.00 -8.59 -3.08
C THR A 150 -3.32 -8.73 -3.84
N ALA A 151 -4.40 -8.10 -3.38
CA ALA A 151 -5.68 -8.11 -4.07
C ALA A 151 -5.60 -7.41 -5.44
N LEU A 152 -4.90 -6.27 -5.54
CA LEU A 152 -4.67 -5.59 -6.82
C LEU A 152 -3.81 -6.44 -7.77
N VAL A 153 -2.77 -7.10 -7.27
CA VAL A 153 -1.96 -8.05 -8.06
C VAL A 153 -2.83 -9.20 -8.55
N ALA A 154 -3.59 -9.86 -7.66
CA ALA A 154 -4.48 -10.95 -8.02
C ALA A 154 -5.49 -10.54 -9.09
N LEU A 155 -6.08 -9.34 -8.96
CA LEU A 155 -7.01 -8.77 -9.93
C LEU A 155 -6.33 -8.54 -11.28
N SER A 156 -5.13 -7.95 -11.31
CA SER A 156 -4.38 -7.72 -12.56
C SER A 156 -4.08 -9.03 -13.29
N LEU A 157 -3.67 -10.08 -12.58
CA LEU A 157 -3.40 -11.40 -13.14
C LEU A 157 -4.68 -12.10 -13.63
N ALA A 158 -5.79 -11.95 -12.89
CA ALA A 158 -7.08 -12.53 -13.24
C ALA A 158 -7.67 -11.88 -14.49
N VAL A 159 -7.49 -10.56 -14.64
CA VAL A 159 -8.02 -9.79 -15.76
C VAL A 159 -7.17 -9.95 -17.02
N ALA A 160 -5.85 -9.95 -16.89
CA ALA A 160 -4.91 -10.03 -18.02
C ALA A 160 -5.21 -11.26 -18.91
N PRO A 161 -5.48 -11.10 -20.22
CA PRO A 161 -5.71 -12.24 -21.11
C PRO A 161 -4.42 -13.02 -21.41
N ALA A 162 -3.28 -12.31 -21.46
CA ALA A 162 -1.94 -12.80 -21.71
C ALA A 162 -0.93 -12.04 -20.83
N GLY A 163 0.34 -12.48 -20.78
CA GLY A 163 1.39 -11.80 -20.03
C GLY A 163 1.35 -11.99 -18.50
N ARG A 164 0.50 -12.89 -17.98
CA ARG A 164 0.35 -13.14 -16.53
C ARG A 164 1.68 -13.45 -15.83
N ARG A 165 2.54 -14.24 -16.47
CA ARG A 165 3.86 -14.59 -15.91
C ARG A 165 4.75 -13.36 -15.76
N PHE A 166 4.73 -12.45 -16.73
CA PHE A 166 5.50 -11.21 -16.64
C PHE A 166 4.98 -10.33 -15.50
N LEU A 167 3.66 -10.10 -15.43
CA LEU A 167 3.04 -9.35 -14.34
C LEU A 167 3.34 -9.98 -12.96
N GLY A 168 3.26 -11.31 -12.88
CA GLY A 168 3.57 -12.05 -11.66
C GLY A 168 5.03 -11.95 -11.23
N LEU A 169 5.97 -12.00 -12.18
CA LEU A 169 7.40 -11.82 -11.90
C LEU A 169 7.72 -10.39 -11.44
N VAL A 170 7.08 -9.37 -12.03
CA VAL A 170 7.23 -7.98 -11.58
C VAL A 170 6.65 -7.80 -10.16
N ALA A 171 5.50 -8.42 -9.87
CA ALA A 171 4.90 -8.40 -8.54
C ALA A 171 5.76 -9.14 -7.50
N LEU A 172 6.49 -10.18 -7.89
CA LEU A 172 7.43 -10.92 -7.05
C LEU A 172 8.83 -10.28 -6.96
N SER A 173 9.06 -9.12 -7.57
CA SER A 173 10.35 -8.46 -7.44
C SER A 173 10.64 -8.15 -5.96
N PRO A 174 11.92 -8.25 -5.51
CA PRO A 174 12.26 -8.04 -4.09
C PRO A 174 11.75 -6.71 -3.55
N MET A 175 11.83 -5.65 -4.36
CA MET A 175 11.36 -4.32 -3.97
C MET A 175 9.83 -4.27 -3.83
N THR A 176 9.07 -4.85 -4.77
CA THR A 176 7.60 -4.88 -4.67
C THR A 176 7.14 -5.63 -3.42
N ILE A 177 7.74 -6.80 -3.15
CA ILE A 177 7.43 -7.60 -1.97
C ILE A 177 7.73 -6.85 -0.67
N HIS A 178 8.86 -6.14 -0.63
CA HIS A 178 9.23 -5.35 0.53
C HIS A 178 8.24 -4.20 0.78
N LEU A 179 7.85 -3.47 -0.27
CA LEU A 179 6.88 -2.37 -0.15
C LEU A 179 5.48 -2.85 0.24
N LEU A 180 5.03 -3.99 -0.31
CA LEU A 180 3.76 -4.62 0.08
C LEU A 180 3.72 -4.96 1.58
N GLY A 181 4.84 -5.39 2.14
CA GLY A 181 4.97 -5.77 3.55
C GLY A 181 5.23 -4.60 4.51
N SER A 182 5.29 -3.36 4.05
CA SER A 182 5.59 -2.18 4.87
C SER A 182 4.43 -1.18 4.91
N HIS A 183 4.62 -0.01 5.53
CA HIS A 183 3.68 1.13 5.44
C HIS A 183 3.88 2.02 4.21
N ALA A 184 4.51 1.50 3.14
CA ALA A 184 4.74 2.26 1.92
C ALA A 184 3.43 2.76 1.26
N PRO A 185 3.32 4.06 0.93
CA PRO A 185 2.16 4.62 0.21
C PRO A 185 2.07 4.16 -1.26
N GLU A 186 3.15 3.58 -1.81
CA GLU A 186 3.25 3.19 -3.22
C GLU A 186 2.44 1.94 -3.57
N VAL A 187 2.00 1.14 -2.60
CA VAL A 187 1.41 -0.18 -2.85
C VAL A 187 0.22 -0.12 -3.81
N GLY A 188 -0.65 0.87 -3.66
CA GLY A 188 -1.78 1.05 -4.58
C GLY A 188 -1.36 1.51 -5.98
N VAL A 189 -0.28 2.30 -6.10
CA VAL A 189 0.28 2.72 -7.39
C VAL A 189 0.91 1.52 -8.10
N ILE A 190 1.62 0.65 -7.38
CA ILE A 190 2.18 -0.60 -7.93
C ILE A 190 1.06 -1.50 -8.46
N GLY A 191 0.02 -1.72 -7.66
CA GLY A 191 -1.13 -2.51 -8.07
C GLY A 191 -1.85 -1.92 -9.29
N ALA A 192 -2.06 -0.60 -9.32
CA ALA A 192 -2.64 0.10 -10.47
C ALA A 192 -1.76 0.01 -11.73
N ALA A 193 -0.43 0.13 -11.58
CA ALA A 193 0.52 0.01 -12.68
C ALA A 193 0.54 -1.38 -13.32
N LEU A 194 0.17 -2.44 -12.59
CA LEU A 194 -0.04 -3.78 -13.13
C LEU A 194 -1.44 -3.97 -13.70
N LEU A 195 -2.46 -3.37 -13.06
CA LEU A 195 -3.86 -3.53 -13.43
C LEU A 195 -4.24 -2.80 -14.72
N ILE A 196 -3.76 -1.56 -14.90
CA ILE A 196 -4.02 -0.75 -16.10
C ILE A 196 -3.61 -1.50 -17.38
N PRO A 197 -2.34 -1.94 -17.57
CA PRO A 197 -1.96 -2.67 -18.77
C PRO A 197 -2.69 -4.00 -18.92
N ALA A 198 -3.04 -4.68 -17.81
CA ALA A 198 -3.84 -5.91 -17.85
C ALA A 198 -5.24 -5.69 -18.43
N VAL A 199 -5.94 -4.63 -18.01
CA VAL A 199 -7.26 -4.25 -18.53
C VAL A 199 -7.15 -3.73 -19.97
N VAL A 200 -6.16 -2.89 -20.27
CA VAL A 200 -5.92 -2.39 -21.64
C VAL A 200 -5.71 -3.55 -22.61
N LEU A 201 -4.84 -4.50 -22.27
CA LEU A 201 -4.59 -5.68 -23.11
C LEU A 201 -5.86 -6.53 -23.29
N ARG A 202 -6.66 -6.67 -22.23
CA ARG A 202 -7.96 -7.35 -22.31
C ARG A 202 -8.91 -6.68 -23.30
N LEU A 203 -9.01 -5.36 -23.27
CA LEU A 203 -9.90 -4.60 -24.16
C LEU A 203 -9.40 -4.59 -25.60
N THR A 204 -8.09 -4.49 -25.82
CA THR A 204 -7.50 -4.50 -27.16
C THR A 204 -7.66 -5.85 -27.85
N LEU A 205 -7.52 -6.96 -27.12
CA LEU A 205 -7.64 -8.32 -27.67
C LEU A 205 -9.07 -8.87 -27.69
N ALA A 206 -10.05 -8.20 -27.08
CA ALA A 206 -11.41 -8.69 -27.00
C ALA A 206 -12.25 -8.26 -28.21
N ASP A 207 -12.95 -9.20 -28.83
CA ASP A 207 -13.91 -8.93 -29.91
C ASP A 207 -15.30 -8.49 -29.43
N ARG A 208 -15.32 -7.60 -28.44
CA ARG A 208 -16.55 -7.04 -27.89
C ARG A 208 -16.34 -5.61 -27.42
N ARG A 209 -17.44 -4.93 -27.10
CA ARG A 209 -17.37 -3.64 -26.41
C ARG A 209 -16.84 -3.81 -24.98
N ALA A 210 -16.21 -2.75 -24.48
CA ALA A 210 -15.79 -2.65 -23.10
C ALA A 210 -17.00 -2.78 -22.17
N ALA A 211 -16.90 -3.65 -21.17
CA ALA A 211 -17.89 -3.72 -20.13
C ALA A 211 -17.76 -2.50 -19.21
N TRP A 212 -18.87 -2.06 -18.61
CA TRP A 212 -18.87 -0.90 -17.71
C TRP A 212 -17.89 -1.05 -16.54
N TRP A 213 -17.70 -2.27 -16.03
CA TRP A 213 -16.75 -2.53 -14.94
C TRP A 213 -15.29 -2.43 -15.39
N GLU A 214 -14.96 -2.72 -16.66
CA GLU A 214 -13.59 -2.58 -17.18
C GLU A 214 -13.19 -1.10 -17.24
N VAL A 215 -14.13 -0.26 -17.69
CA VAL A 215 -13.98 1.20 -17.68
C VAL A 215 -13.91 1.70 -16.24
N GLY A 216 -14.79 1.23 -15.36
CA GLY A 216 -14.79 1.59 -13.94
C GLY A 216 -13.45 1.27 -13.26
N VAL A 217 -12.89 0.08 -13.51
CA VAL A 217 -11.57 -0.31 -12.97
C VAL A 217 -10.45 0.60 -13.48
N LEU A 218 -10.44 0.95 -14.78
CA LEU A 218 -9.45 1.87 -15.33
C LEU A 218 -9.55 3.28 -14.72
N VAL A 219 -10.76 3.82 -14.61
CA VAL A 219 -11.00 5.13 -14.01
C VAL A 219 -10.58 5.14 -12.55
N LEU A 220 -10.95 4.12 -11.78
CA LEU A 220 -10.58 4.00 -10.37
C LEU A 220 -9.07 3.85 -10.19
N ALA A 221 -8.41 3.04 -11.02
CA ALA A 221 -6.95 2.89 -10.98
C ALA A 221 -6.23 4.20 -11.32
N ALA A 222 -6.67 4.92 -12.36
CA ALA A 222 -6.11 6.22 -12.74
C ALA A 222 -6.35 7.29 -11.66
N ALA A 223 -7.55 7.33 -11.08
CA ALA A 223 -7.88 8.23 -9.98
C ALA A 223 -7.01 7.94 -8.74
N TRP A 224 -6.80 6.67 -8.40
CA TRP A 224 -5.91 6.25 -7.32
C TRP A 224 -4.48 6.73 -7.55
N VAL A 225 -3.94 6.52 -8.76
CA VAL A 225 -2.60 6.98 -9.14
C VAL A 225 -2.49 8.49 -9.04
N GLY A 226 -3.48 9.23 -9.56
CA GLY A 226 -3.52 10.70 -9.47
C GLY A 226 -3.57 11.21 -8.04
N ALA A 227 -4.35 10.56 -7.17
CA ALA A 227 -4.42 10.94 -5.76
C ALA A 227 -3.17 10.56 -4.94
N SER A 228 -2.42 9.54 -5.38
CA SER A 228 -1.28 9.00 -4.62
C SER A 228 0.06 9.56 -5.09
N LYS A 229 0.34 9.46 -6.39
CA LYS A 229 1.55 10.01 -7.04
C LYS A 229 1.22 10.49 -8.46
N PRO A 230 0.82 11.76 -8.63
CA PRO A 230 0.49 12.36 -9.93
C PRO A 230 1.52 12.14 -11.05
N PRO A 231 2.85 12.09 -10.80
CA PRO A 231 3.83 11.82 -11.86
C PRO A 231 3.65 10.49 -12.61
N TYR A 232 2.91 9.53 -12.04
CA TYR A 232 2.61 8.25 -12.69
C TYR A 232 1.31 8.26 -13.50
N LEU A 233 0.56 9.36 -13.54
CA LEU A 233 -0.64 9.51 -14.36
C LEU A 233 -0.46 9.19 -15.85
N PRO A 234 0.71 9.39 -16.49
CA PRO A 234 0.91 8.96 -17.87
C PRO A 234 0.65 7.47 -18.12
N LEU A 235 0.68 6.61 -17.09
CA LEU A 235 0.25 5.22 -17.21
C LEU A 235 -1.21 5.09 -17.67
N ALA A 236 -2.09 6.02 -17.29
CA ALA A 236 -3.47 6.03 -17.74
C ALA A 236 -3.59 6.26 -19.26
N ALA A 237 -2.60 6.90 -19.90
CA ALA A 237 -2.57 7.11 -21.35
C ALA A 237 -2.47 5.80 -22.15
N LEU A 238 -2.12 4.67 -21.50
CA LEU A 238 -2.19 3.35 -22.13
C LEU A 238 -3.61 3.01 -22.63
N VAL A 239 -4.65 3.63 -22.07
CA VAL A 239 -6.02 3.48 -22.57
C VAL A 239 -6.18 3.92 -24.03
N LEU A 240 -5.32 4.82 -24.52
CA LEU A 240 -5.32 5.29 -25.91
C LEU A 240 -4.93 4.19 -26.91
N ALA A 241 -4.29 3.11 -26.44
CA ALA A 241 -4.02 1.94 -27.27
C ALA A 241 -5.26 1.06 -27.51
N VAL A 242 -6.37 1.30 -26.80
CA VAL A 242 -7.62 0.57 -26.99
C VAL A 242 -8.38 1.16 -28.19
N PRO A 243 -8.78 0.36 -29.20
CA PRO A 243 -9.50 0.89 -30.36
C PRO A 243 -10.81 1.59 -29.96
N ALA A 244 -11.08 2.77 -30.52
CA ALA A 244 -12.26 3.59 -30.18
C ALA A 244 -13.59 2.83 -30.37
N ALA A 245 -13.66 1.90 -31.33
CA ALA A 245 -14.78 0.99 -31.55
C ALA A 245 -15.19 0.22 -30.28
N ARG A 246 -14.23 -0.08 -29.40
CA ARG A 246 -14.44 -0.83 -28.16
C ARG A 246 -15.19 0.00 -27.11
N PHE A 247 -15.08 1.32 -27.13
CA PHE A 247 -15.81 2.24 -26.24
C PHE A 247 -17.12 2.77 -26.84
N GLY A 248 -17.51 2.28 -28.03
CA GLY A 248 -18.71 2.75 -28.72
C GLY A 248 -18.48 3.96 -29.62
N GLY A 249 -17.22 4.40 -29.82
CA GLY A 249 -16.88 5.39 -30.83
C GLY A 249 -17.09 4.83 -32.23
N ARG A 250 -17.71 5.60 -33.12
CA ARG A 250 -17.71 5.30 -34.55
C ARG A 250 -16.29 5.51 -35.07
N VAL A 251 -15.68 4.47 -35.61
CA VAL A 251 -14.46 4.62 -36.40
C VAL A 251 -14.91 5.24 -37.72
N GLY A 252 -14.52 6.49 -37.95
CA GLY A 252 -14.68 7.16 -39.24
C GLY A 252 -13.67 6.62 -40.24
#